data_AF-A0A2V2BBR7-F1
#
_entry.id   AF-A0A2V2BBR7-F1
#
_cell.length_a   1.000
_cell.length_b   1.000
_cell.length_c   1.000
_cell.angle_alpha   90.00
_cell.angle_beta   90.00
_cell.angle_gamma   90.00
#
_symmetry.space_group_name_H-M   'P 1'
#
loop_
_entity.id
_entity.type
_entity.pdbx_description
1 polymer ?
#
loop_
_entity_poly.entity_id
_entity_poly.type
_entity_poly.pdbx_seq_one_letter_code
_entity_poly.pdbx_strand_id
1 'polypeptide(L)' 'MMNSETHSMNNVSHFTLNKLLDNERKACALAVAKRLSAIASHITRQTLNGIEAAELLRSEAERYENESGEMR' A
#
# COMPACT_ATOMS: atom_id res chain seq x y z
N MET A 1 24.15 -13.86 34.36
CA MET A 1 24.06 -12.67 33.49
C MET A 1 23.63 -13.13 32.10
N MET A 2 22.32 -13.20 31.83
CA MET A 2 21.79 -13.54 30.48
C MET A 2 20.56 -12.70 30.08
N ASN A 3 20.09 -11.79 30.94
CA ASN A 3 18.79 -11.13 30.77
C ASN A 3 18.92 -9.74 30.11
N SER A 4 20.06 -9.07 30.22
CA SER A 4 20.30 -7.75 29.62
C SER A 4 20.57 -7.83 28.12
N GLU A 5 21.35 -8.83 27.69
CA GLU A 5 21.65 -9.06 26.27
C GLU A 5 20.44 -9.54 25.49
N THR A 6 19.64 -10.45 26.07
CA THR A 6 18.39 -10.94 25.46
C THR A 6 17.34 -9.84 25.34
N HIS A 7 17.22 -8.95 26.32
CA HIS A 7 16.30 -7.80 26.27
C HIS A 7 16.76 -6.72 25.28
N SER A 8 18.08 -6.50 25.17
CA SER A 8 18.67 -5.60 24.17
C SER A 8 18.45 -6.10 22.74
N MET A 9 18.74 -7.39 22.48
CA MET A 9 18.54 -8.00 21.16
C MET A 9 17.05 -8.00 20.74
N ASN A 10 16.14 -8.23 21.69
CA ASN A 10 14.71 -8.20 21.41
C ASN A 10 14.21 -6.79 21.02
N ASN A 11 14.72 -5.75 21.69
CA ASN A 11 14.41 -4.36 21.35
C ASN A 11 14.94 -3.95 19.96
N VAL A 12 16.15 -4.39 19.60
CA VAL A 12 16.74 -4.13 18.27
C VAL A 12 15.95 -4.86 17.17
N SER A 13 15.56 -6.12 17.40
CA SER A 13 14.72 -6.88 16.47
C SER A 13 13.34 -6.23 16.29
N HIS A 14 12.69 -5.84 17.38
CA HIS A 14 11.39 -5.15 17.34
C HIS A 14 11.46 -3.81 16.60
N PHE A 15 12.49 -3.00 16.86
CA PHE A 15 12.74 -1.76 16.13
C PHE A 15 12.95 -1.99 14.62
N THR A 16 13.71 -3.02 14.27
CA THR A 16 14.00 -3.38 12.87
C THR A 16 12.73 -3.83 12.14
N LEU A 17 11.91 -4.66 12.77
CA LEU A 17 10.62 -5.11 12.23
C LEU A 17 9.66 -3.95 12.00
N ASN A 18 9.53 -3.04 12.97
CA ASN A 18 8.66 -1.87 12.82
C ASN A 18 9.11 -0.96 11.67
N LYS A 19 10.43 -0.76 11.53
CA LYS A 19 10.97 0.03 10.41
C LYS A 19 10.70 -0.61 9.05
N LEU A 20 10.80 -1.94 8.95
CA LEU A 20 10.47 -2.66 7.72
C LEU A 20 8.97 -2.55 7.40
N LEU A 21 8.10 -2.72 8.39
CA LEU A 21 6.65 -2.58 8.23
C LEU A 21 6.26 -1.15 7.79
N ASP A 22 6.89 -0.14 8.38
CA ASP A 22 6.65 1.26 8.00
C ASP A 22 7.10 1.54 6.56
N ASN A 23 8.23 0.97 6.14
CA ASN A 23 8.69 1.09 4.76
C ASN A 23 7.74 0.41 3.78
N GLU A 24 7.24 -0.77 4.12
CA GLU A 24 6.25 -1.49 3.31
C GLU A 24 4.95 -0.69 3.17
N ARG A 25 4.43 -0.16 4.29
CA ARG A 25 3.23 0.71 4.28
C ARG A 25 3.43 1.95 3.41
N LYS A 26 4.60 2.59 3.47
CA LYS A 26 4.93 3.74 2.62
C LYS A 26 5.02 3.36 1.15
N ALA A 27 5.64 2.23 0.83
CA ALA A 27 5.73 1.73 -0.54
C ALA A 27 4.35 1.44 -1.12
N CYS A 28 3.50 0.75 -0.36
CA CYS A 28 2.11 0.47 -0.71
C CYS A 28 1.30 1.76 -0.94
N ALA A 29 1.34 2.71 0.00
CA ALA A 29 0.65 3.99 -0.14
C ALA A 29 1.10 4.77 -1.39
N LEU A 30 2.41 4.75 -1.69
CA LEU A 30 2.95 5.38 -2.90
C LEU A 30 2.47 4.68 -4.18
N ALA A 31 2.38 3.36 -4.19
CA ALA A 31 1.88 2.59 -5.33
C ALA A 31 0.41 2.92 -5.61
N VAL A 32 -0.43 2.97 -4.57
CA VAL A 32 -1.84 3.39 -4.67
C VAL A 32 -1.96 4.82 -5.21
N ALA A 33 -1.19 5.77 -4.67
CA ALA A 33 -1.23 7.17 -5.12
C ALA A 33 -0.87 7.32 -6.62
N LYS A 34 0.14 6.58 -7.09
CA LYS A 34 0.54 6.57 -8.51
C LYS A 34 -0.58 6.05 -9.42
N ARG A 35 -1.27 4.98 -9.01
CA ARG A 35 -2.37 4.40 -9.77
C ARG A 35 -3.60 5.30 -9.82
N LEU A 36 -3.97 5.91 -8.68
CA LEU A 36 -5.03 6.93 -8.65
C LEU A 36 -4.72 8.09 -9.61
N SER A 37 -3.48 8.56 -9.66
CA SER A 37 -3.06 9.60 -10.60
C SER A 37 -3.16 9.15 -12.07
N ALA A 38 -2.84 7.88 -12.35
CA ALA A 38 -2.96 7.31 -13.68
C ALA A 38 -4.43 7.20 -14.14
N ILE A 39 -5.33 6.79 -13.24
CA ILE A 39 -6.78 6.72 -13.50
C ILE A 39 -7.35 8.11 -13.77
N ALA A 40 -7.04 9.09 -12.92
CA ALA A 40 -7.48 10.47 -13.14
C ALA A 40 -7.03 10.97 -14.51
N SER A 41 -5.77 10.72 -14.86
CA SER A 41 -5.24 11.09 -16.18
C SER A 41 -5.94 10.35 -17.33
N HIS A 42 -6.32 9.09 -17.13
CA HIS A 42 -7.04 8.31 -18.13
C HIS A 42 -8.47 8.82 -18.35
N ILE A 43 -9.20 9.09 -17.26
CA ILE A 43 -10.54 9.70 -17.29
C ILE A 43 -10.52 11.00 -18.09
N THR A 44 -9.55 11.89 -17.81
CA THR A 44 -9.43 13.17 -18.51
C THR A 44 -9.03 12.99 -19.98
N ARG A 45 -8.03 12.15 -20.29
CA ARG A 45 -7.55 11.97 -21.67
C ARG A 45 -8.58 11.31 -22.58
N GLN A 46 -9.36 10.36 -22.07
CA GLN A 46 -10.38 9.65 -22.83
C GLN A 46 -11.75 10.33 -22.76
N THR A 47 -11.87 11.45 -22.04
CA THR A 47 -13.13 12.17 -21.82
C THR A 47 -14.25 11.24 -21.37
N LEU A 48 -13.93 10.33 -20.44
CA LEU A 48 -14.89 9.34 -19.95
C LEU A 48 -16.09 10.04 -19.30
N ASN A 49 -17.28 9.52 -19.58
CA ASN A 49 -18.48 9.99 -18.91
C ASN A 49 -18.54 9.46 -17.47
N GLY A 50 -19.49 9.97 -16.67
CA GLY A 50 -19.58 9.62 -15.25
C GLY A 50 -19.78 8.12 -14.98
N ILE A 51 -20.42 7.38 -15.89
CA ILE A 51 -20.63 5.94 -15.76
C ILE A 51 -19.32 5.20 -16.01
N GLU A 52 -18.64 5.50 -17.12
CA GLU A 52 -17.35 4.89 -17.49
C GLU A 52 -16.27 5.16 -16.44
N ALA A 53 -16.22 6.39 -15.92
CA ALA A 53 -15.31 6.74 -14.83
C ALA A 53 -15.61 5.96 -13.55
N ALA A 54 -16.89 5.78 -13.21
CA ALA A 54 -17.30 5.01 -12.03
C ALA A 54 -16.98 3.51 -12.17
N GLU A 55 -17.16 2.93 -13.36
CA GLU A 55 -16.78 1.54 -13.64
C GLU A 55 -15.26 1.33 -13.54
N LEU A 56 -14.47 2.24 -14.12
CA LEU A 56 -13.01 2.20 -14.02
C LEU A 56 -12.55 2.28 -12.55
N LEU A 57 -13.16 3.15 -11.75
CA LEU A 57 -12.85 3.26 -10.32
C LEU A 57 -13.22 2.00 -9.54
N ARG A 58 -14.34 1.34 -9.86
CA ARG A 58 -14.73 0.07 -9.22
C ARG A 58 -13.76 -1.05 -9.56
N SER A 59 -13.33 -1.15 -10.82
CA SER A 59 -12.33 -2.13 -11.23
C SER A 59 -11.00 -1.93 -10.51
N GLU A 60 -10.57 -0.67 -10.32
CA GLU A 60 -9.37 -0.38 -9.53
C GLU A 60 -9.55 -0.74 -8.05
N ALA A 61 -10.72 -0.44 -7.47
CA ALA A 61 -11.03 -0.78 -6.09
C ALA A 61 -11.00 -2.30 -5.84
N GLU A 62 -11.61 -3.08 -6.73
CA GLU A 62 -11.54 -4.55 -6.71
C GLU A 62 -10.09 -5.03 -6.80
N ARG A 63 -9.25 -4.38 -7.62
CA ARG A 63 -7.84 -4.73 -7.69
C ARG A 63 -7.11 -4.43 -6.38
N TYR A 64 -7.40 -3.33 -5.70
CA TYR A 64 -6.83 -3.06 -4.38
C TYR A 64 -7.30 -4.05 -3.31
N GLU A 65 -8.57 -4.46 -3.33
CA GLU A 65 -9.06 -5.51 -2.43
C GLU A 65 -8.30 -6.82 -2.64
N ASN A 66 -8.14 -7.24 -3.89
CA ASN A 66 -7.38 -8.45 -4.25
C ASN A 66 -5.91 -8.36 -3.81
N GLU A 67 -5.22 -7.26 -4.14
CA GLU A 67 -3.82 -7.04 -3.76
C GLU A 67 -3.64 -6.91 -2.23
N SER A 68 -4.64 -6.39 -1.51
CA SER A 68 -4.61 -6.33 -0.04
C SER A 68 -4.75 -7.70 0.63
N GLY A 69 -5.44 -8.64 -0.02
CA GLY A 69 -5.56 -10.03 0.45
C GLY A 69 -4.27 -10.84 0.26
N GLU A 70 -3.46 -10.51 -0.76
CA GLU A 70 -2.17 -11.15 -1.03
C GLU A 70 -1.03 -10.63 -0.13
N MET A 71 -1.19 -9.46 0.50
CA MET A 71 -0.24 -8.89 1.46
C MET A 71 -0.38 -9.45 2.90
N ARG A 72 -1.19 -10.49 3.11
CA ARG A 72 -1.44 -11.10 4.43
C ARG A 72 -0.53 -12.30 4.71
#